data_AF-A0A838QPX8-F1
#
_entry.id   AF-A0A838QPX8-F1
#
_cell.length_a   1.000
_cell.length_b   1.000
_cell.length_c   1.000
_cell.angle_alpha   90.00
_cell.angle_beta   90.00
_cell.angle_gamma   90.00
#
_symmetry.space_group_name_H-M   'P 1'
#
loop_
_entity.id
_entity.type
_entity.pdbx_description
1 polymer ?
#
loop_
_entity_poly.entity_id
_entity_poly.type
_entity_poly.pdbx_seq_one_letter_code
_entity_poly.pdbx_strand_id
1 'polypeptide(L)'
;MSLTPVHEDLKEMLPAAALQILETGELEQVMAHVRDCPECETELQEYREAVTALSLRLPARQLDPARARVLRARILARARENRSDSETAMLPSLPRATAIIYRWSGWMVAAGLGGVLLVHHSIHRPLDHGWLVAAVLLVILIGLGIYVRVQRSRVSALQAHLADLGAKGERADRGGPGSWHTPVPPQR
;
A
#
# COMPACT_ATOMS: atom_id res chain seq x y z
N MET A 1 0.03 28.12 26.35
CA MET A 1 -0.54 27.27 27.42
C MET A 1 -0.06 25.86 27.14
N SER A 2 0.56 25.26 28.13
CA SER A 2 1.56 24.19 28.02
C SER A 2 0.96 22.89 27.46
N LEU A 3 1.27 22.57 26.20
CA LEU A 3 1.06 21.25 25.57
C LEU A 3 2.13 20.23 25.97
N THR A 4 3.13 20.66 26.73
CA THR A 4 4.29 19.86 27.15
C THR A 4 3.99 18.74 28.17
N PRO A 5 3.13 18.90 29.21
CA PRO A 5 2.93 17.81 30.17
C PRO A 5 2.26 16.60 29.53
N VAL A 6 1.27 16.81 28.65
CA VAL A 6 0.57 15.73 27.94
C VAL A 6 1.50 14.98 26.98
N HIS A 7 2.44 15.68 26.35
CA HIS A 7 3.41 15.04 25.45
C HIS A 7 4.35 14.11 26.20
N GLU A 8 4.92 14.57 27.33
CA GLU A 8 5.81 13.73 28.15
C GLU A 8 5.07 12.51 28.73
N ASP A 9 3.85 12.71 29.24
CA ASP A 9 3.04 11.60 29.78
C ASP A 9 2.77 10.53 28.70
N LEU A 10 2.45 10.93 27.48
CA LEU A 10 2.22 10.00 26.36
C LEU A 10 3.52 9.36 25.85
N LYS A 11 4.64 10.09 25.93
CA LYS A 11 5.97 9.58 25.59
C LYS A 11 6.39 8.44 26.51
N GLU A 12 6.11 8.55 27.81
CA GLU A 12 6.34 7.49 28.79
C GLU A 12 5.53 6.21 28.50
N MET A 13 4.39 6.34 27.79
CA MET A 13 3.54 5.20 27.40
C MET A 13 4.01 4.49 26.12
N LEU A 14 4.92 5.07 25.33
CA LEU A 14 5.37 4.50 24.06
C LEU A 14 5.99 3.09 24.18
N PRO A 15 6.84 2.77 25.18
CA PRO A 15 7.36 1.41 25.36
C PRO A 15 6.25 0.39 25.63
N ALA A 16 5.25 0.77 26.43
CA ALA A 16 4.08 -0.06 26.72
C ALA A 16 3.20 -0.25 25.48
N ALA A 17 3.04 0.80 24.66
CA ALA A 17 2.36 0.72 23.37
C ALA A 17 3.10 -0.20 22.39
N ALA A 18 4.44 -0.13 22.33
CA ALA A 18 5.26 -1.00 21.48
C ALA A 18 5.14 -2.47 21.88
N LEU A 19 5.03 -2.75 23.18
CA LEU A 19 4.78 -4.09 23.73
C LEU A 19 3.30 -4.53 23.65
N GLN A 20 2.39 -3.64 23.22
CA GLN A 20 0.95 -3.87 23.15
C GLN A 20 0.33 -4.29 24.49
N ILE A 21 0.80 -3.70 25.59
CA ILE A 21 0.30 -3.99 26.95
C ILE A 21 -0.64 -2.91 27.51
N LEU A 22 -0.82 -1.80 26.79
CA LEU A 22 -1.77 -0.74 27.16
C LEU A 22 -3.22 -1.19 27.02
N GLU A 23 -4.10 -0.60 27.83
CA GLU A 23 -5.55 -0.76 27.66
C GLU A 23 -6.02 -0.11 26.34
N THR A 24 -7.18 -0.54 25.82
CA THR A 24 -7.69 -0.06 24.52
C THR A 24 -7.79 1.47 24.47
N GLY A 25 -8.29 2.11 25.53
CA GLY A 25 -8.44 3.57 25.58
C GLY A 25 -7.12 4.33 25.66
N GLU A 26 -6.12 3.76 26.32
CA GLU A 26 -4.76 4.32 26.41
C GLU A 26 -4.03 4.20 25.08
N LEU A 27 -4.14 3.04 24.43
CA LEU A 27 -3.56 2.80 23.12
C LEU A 27 -4.16 3.75 22.08
N GLU A 28 -5.48 3.96 22.09
CA GLU A 28 -6.16 4.91 21.20
C GLU A 28 -5.64 6.35 21.40
N GLN A 29 -5.42 6.78 22.64
CA GLN A 29 -4.85 8.09 22.96
C GLN A 29 -3.41 8.24 22.44
N VAL A 30 -2.55 7.26 22.71
CA VAL A 30 -1.16 7.25 22.20
C VAL A 30 -1.14 7.26 20.67
N MET A 31 -1.96 6.43 20.01
CA MET A 31 -2.03 6.36 18.55
C MET A 31 -2.65 7.61 17.92
N ALA A 32 -3.50 8.36 18.63
CA ALA A 32 -3.96 9.67 18.19
C ALA A 32 -2.81 10.69 18.21
N HIS A 33 -2.03 10.73 19.29
CA HIS A 33 -0.89 11.65 19.40
C HIS A 33 0.22 11.36 18.39
N VAL A 34 0.59 10.09 18.22
CA VAL A 34 1.65 9.67 17.29
C VAL A 34 1.34 10.07 15.84
N ARG A 35 0.06 10.15 15.44
CA ARG A 35 -0.33 10.60 14.10
C ARG A 35 0.04 12.05 13.81
N ASP A 36 0.07 12.89 14.84
CA ASP A 36 0.32 14.32 14.73
C ASP A 36 1.74 14.72 15.20
N CYS A 37 2.51 13.79 15.78
CA CYS A 37 3.84 14.02 16.33
C CYS A 37 4.91 13.09 15.71
N PRO A 38 5.74 13.59 14.76
CA PRO A 38 6.74 12.76 14.07
C PRO A 38 7.88 12.28 14.99
N GLU A 39 8.15 13.00 16.09
CA GLU A 39 9.11 12.57 17.11
C GLU A 39 8.64 11.30 17.80
N CYS A 40 7.41 11.29 18.33
CA CYS A 40 6.82 10.11 18.96
C CYS A 40 6.62 8.95 17.98
N GLU A 41 6.36 9.23 16.69
CA GLU A 41 6.32 8.19 15.66
C GLU A 41 7.68 7.49 15.50
N THR A 42 8.75 8.28 15.41
CA THR A 42 10.12 7.77 15.29
C THR A 42 10.50 6.96 16.52
N GLU A 43 10.25 7.49 17.72
CA GLU A 43 10.57 6.81 18.97
C GLU A 43 9.75 5.51 19.17
N LEU A 44 8.46 5.52 18.84
CA LEU A 44 7.63 4.31 18.84
C LEU A 44 8.18 3.24 17.89
N GLN A 45 8.66 3.65 16.72
CA GLN A 45 9.27 2.74 15.75
C GLN A 45 10.58 2.14 16.28
N GLU A 46 11.43 2.94 16.93
CA GLU A 46 12.65 2.45 17.60
C GLU A 46 12.34 1.41 18.67
N TYR A 47 11.33 1.64 19.52
CA TYR A 47 10.90 0.64 20.50
C TYR A 47 10.39 -0.65 19.85
N ARG A 48 9.61 -0.55 18.75
CA ARG A 48 9.13 -1.75 18.02
C ARG A 48 10.29 -2.56 17.42
N GLU A 49 11.31 -1.88 16.91
CA GLU A 49 12.52 -2.52 16.41
C GLU A 49 13.29 -3.21 17.54
N ALA A 50 13.44 -2.56 18.70
CA ALA A 50 14.05 -3.15 19.88
C ALA A 50 13.29 -4.40 20.37
N VAL A 51 11.95 -4.34 20.44
CA VAL A 51 11.10 -5.48 20.80
C VAL A 51 11.28 -6.63 19.79
N THR A 52 11.32 -6.32 18.49
CA THR A 52 11.56 -7.30 17.44
C THR A 52 12.94 -7.95 17.59
N ALA A 53 13.99 -7.15 17.82
CA ALA A 53 15.33 -7.66 18.03
C ALA A 53 15.43 -8.57 19.26
N LEU A 54 14.75 -8.22 20.36
CA LEU A 54 14.66 -9.06 21.56
C LEU A 54 13.91 -10.36 21.28
N SER A 55 12.82 -10.31 20.51
CA SER A 55 12.05 -11.51 20.15
C SER A 55 12.87 -12.55 19.40
N LEU A 56 13.82 -12.10 18.57
CA LEU A 56 14.72 -12.98 17.80
C LEU A 56 15.81 -13.63 18.65
N ARG A 57 16.13 -13.05 19.81
CA ARG A 57 17.13 -13.57 20.75
C ARG A 57 16.56 -14.52 21.78
N LEU A 58 15.24 -14.53 21.98
CA LEU A 58 14.59 -15.45 22.89
C LEU A 58 14.77 -16.89 22.38
N PRO A 59 15.16 -17.84 23.25
CA PRO A 59 15.27 -19.23 22.84
C PRO A 59 13.93 -19.73 22.35
N ALA A 60 13.92 -20.36 21.17
CA ALA A 60 12.71 -20.95 20.61
C ALA A 60 12.20 -22.05 21.55
N ARG A 61 11.20 -21.71 22.38
CA ARG A 61 10.51 -22.70 23.21
C ARG A 61 9.67 -23.56 22.28
N GLN A 62 10.06 -24.83 22.12
CA GLN A 62 9.28 -25.75 21.33
C GLN A 62 7.88 -25.87 21.94
N LEU A 63 6.86 -25.54 21.14
CA LEU A 63 5.47 -25.83 21.49
C LEU A 63 5.23 -27.33 21.32
N ASP A 64 4.42 -27.90 22.21
CA ASP A 64 3.91 -29.26 22.03
C ASP A 64 3.27 -29.41 20.61
N PRO A 65 3.66 -30.44 19.83
CA PRO A 65 3.21 -30.58 18.44
C PRO A 65 1.69 -30.74 18.31
N ALA A 66 1.00 -31.30 19.29
CA ALA A 66 -0.46 -31.37 19.26
C ALA A 66 -1.07 -29.97 19.41
N ARG A 67 -0.60 -29.17 20.38
CA ARG A 67 -1.02 -27.78 20.57
C ARG A 67 -0.71 -26.89 19.36
N ALA A 68 0.47 -27.05 18.76
CA ALA A 68 0.86 -26.30 17.57
C ALA A 68 -0.06 -26.58 16.36
N ARG A 69 -0.47 -27.83 16.15
CA ARG A 69 -1.43 -28.20 15.09
C ARG A 69 -2.79 -27.54 15.29
N VAL A 70 -3.31 -27.54 16.52
CA VAL A 70 -4.58 -26.88 16.86
C VAL A 70 -4.50 -25.37 16.63
N LEU A 71 -3.41 -24.74 17.07
CA LEU A 71 -3.21 -23.31 16.89
C LEU A 71 -3.12 -22.94 15.40
N ARG A 72 -2.36 -23.71 14.61
CA ARG A 72 -2.25 -23.51 13.17
C ARG A 72 -3.60 -23.67 12.47
N ALA A 73 -4.37 -24.69 12.82
CA ALA A 73 -5.72 -24.88 12.27
C ALA A 73 -6.64 -23.70 12.59
N ARG A 74 -6.60 -23.18 13.83
CA ARG A 74 -7.38 -22.00 14.24
C ARG A 74 -6.98 -20.73 13.49
N ILE A 75 -5.69 -20.47 13.33
CA ILE A 75 -5.18 -19.30 12.59
C ILE A 75 -5.61 -19.40 11.11
N LEU A 76 -5.47 -20.57 10.49
CA LEU A 76 -5.89 -20.78 9.11
C LEU A 76 -7.40 -20.66 8.92
N ALA A 77 -8.21 -21.11 9.88
CA ALA A 77 -9.65 -20.93 9.85
C ALA A 77 -10.03 -19.44 9.90
N ARG A 78 -9.46 -18.69 10.86
CA ARG A 78 -9.72 -17.25 11.00
C ARG A 78 -9.25 -16.43 9.80
N ALA A 79 -8.12 -16.83 9.18
CA ALA A 79 -7.65 -16.19 7.95
C ALA A 79 -8.57 -16.42 6.74
N ARG A 80 -9.33 -17.53 6.71
CA ARG A 80 -10.34 -17.78 5.67
C ARG A 80 -11.58 -16.93 5.88
N GLU A 81 -12.05 -16.82 7.13
CA GLU A 81 -13.19 -16.00 7.52
C GLU A 81 -12.95 -14.50 7.23
N ASN A 82 -11.79 -13.96 7.61
CA ASN A 82 -11.45 -12.56 7.29
C ASN A 82 -11.37 -12.30 5.77
N ARG A 83 -11.04 -13.33 4.97
CA ARG A 83 -11.00 -13.21 3.51
C ARG A 83 -12.40 -13.14 2.92
N SER A 84 -13.35 -13.94 3.41
CA SER A 84 -14.75 -13.89 2.95
C SER A 84 -15.42 -12.55 3.28
N ASP A 85 -15.13 -11.98 4.45
CA ASP A 85 -15.67 -10.66 4.83
C ASP A 85 -15.11 -9.54 3.95
N SER A 86 -13.82 -9.63 3.61
CA SER A 86 -13.16 -8.70 2.69
C SER A 86 -13.66 -8.84 1.24
N GLU A 87 -14.07 -10.05 0.82
CA GLU A 87 -14.63 -10.30 -0.52
C GLU A 87 -16.04 -9.73 -0.67
N THR A 88 -16.80 -9.67 0.44
CA THR A 88 -18.13 -9.05 0.45
C THR A 88 -18.05 -7.52 0.53
N ALA A 89 -17.01 -6.98 1.19
CA ALA A 89 -16.65 -5.57 1.17
C ALA A 89 -15.79 -5.20 -0.06
N MET A 90 -16.22 -5.61 -1.25
CA MET A 90 -15.60 -5.28 -2.53
C MET A 90 -15.73 -3.78 -2.86
N LEU A 91 -15.04 -2.94 -2.09
CA LEU A 91 -14.45 -1.72 -2.63
C LEU A 91 -13.46 -2.15 -3.72
N PRO A 92 -13.40 -1.43 -4.87
CA PRO A 92 -12.55 -1.80 -5.98
C PRO A 92 -11.11 -1.91 -5.48
N SER A 93 -10.62 -3.14 -5.44
CA SER A 93 -9.26 -3.49 -5.06
C SER A 93 -8.28 -2.63 -5.86
N LEU A 94 -7.53 -1.76 -5.19
CA LEU A 94 -6.35 -1.15 -5.80
C LEU A 94 -5.48 -2.28 -6.32
N PRO A 95 -5.16 -2.30 -7.62
CA PRO A 95 -4.60 -3.47 -8.26
C PRO A 95 -3.24 -3.81 -7.66
N ARG A 96 -3.00 -5.11 -7.54
CA ARG A 96 -1.76 -5.83 -7.12
C ARG A 96 -0.46 -5.39 -7.83
N ALA A 97 -0.53 -4.37 -8.69
CA ALA A 97 0.58 -3.74 -9.38
C ALA A 97 1.58 -3.06 -8.43
N THR A 98 1.16 -2.65 -7.23
CA THR A 98 2.05 -1.99 -6.25
C THR A 98 3.17 -2.89 -5.73
N ALA A 99 2.95 -4.20 -5.56
CA ALA A 99 4.00 -5.12 -5.09
C ALA A 99 5.13 -5.30 -6.12
N ILE A 100 4.82 -5.19 -7.42
CA ILE A 100 5.85 -5.22 -8.49
C ILE A 100 6.58 -3.88 -8.57
N ILE A 101 5.87 -2.76 -8.32
CA ILE A 101 6.44 -1.42 -8.32
C ILE A 101 7.45 -1.24 -7.16
N TYR A 102 7.20 -1.78 -5.96
CA TYR A 102 8.15 -1.69 -4.85
C TYR A 102 9.44 -2.50 -5.06
N ARG A 103 9.40 -3.61 -5.81
CA ARG A 103 10.62 -4.37 -6.15
C ARG A 103 11.48 -3.65 -7.20
N TRP A 104 10.86 -2.82 -8.04
CA TRP A 104 11.55 -2.01 -9.05
C TRP A 104 11.97 -0.63 -8.52
N SER A 105 11.27 -0.09 -7.51
CA SER A 105 11.60 1.21 -6.92
C SER A 105 12.95 1.20 -6.21
N GLY A 106 13.34 0.09 -5.56
CA GLY A 106 14.67 -0.04 -4.95
C GLY A 106 15.81 0.15 -5.95
N TRP A 107 15.67 -0.41 -7.16
CA TRP A 107 16.66 -0.25 -8.24
C TRP A 107 16.63 1.14 -8.86
N MET A 108 15.44 1.75 -8.99
CA MET A 108 15.30 3.13 -9.50
C MET A 108 15.91 4.15 -8.53
N VAL A 109 15.74 3.97 -7.22
CA VAL A 109 16.33 4.85 -6.20
C VAL A 109 17.85 4.69 -6.18
N ALA A 110 18.36 3.45 -6.23
CA ALA A 110 19.80 3.21 -6.32
C ALA A 110 20.41 3.79 -7.61
N ALA A 111 19.74 3.63 -8.75
CA ALA A 111 20.18 4.22 -10.02
C ALA A 111 20.12 5.75 -10.01
N GLY A 112 19.08 6.34 -9.40
CA GLY A 112 18.94 7.78 -9.22
C GLY A 112 20.04 8.37 -8.34
N LEU A 113 20.30 7.77 -7.18
CA LEU A 113 21.41 8.16 -6.29
C LEU A 113 22.77 8.01 -6.97
N GLY A 114 22.98 6.91 -7.71
CA GLY A 114 24.18 6.71 -8.52
C GLY A 114 24.36 7.79 -9.59
N GLY A 115 23.28 8.18 -10.28
CA GLY A 115 23.30 9.26 -11.26
C GLY A 115 23.60 10.63 -10.64
N VAL A 116 23.00 10.96 -9.49
CA VAL A 116 23.28 12.21 -8.75
C VAL A 116 24.72 12.25 -8.26
N LEU A 117 25.25 11.15 -7.72
CA LEU A 117 26.66 11.03 -7.35
C LEU A 117 27.59 11.18 -8.56
N LEU A 118 27.22 10.60 -9.71
CA LEU A 118 28.00 10.71 -10.94
C LEU A 118 28.02 12.15 -11.46
N VAL A 119 26.88 12.85 -11.45
CA VAL A 119 26.77 14.27 -11.85
C VAL A 119 27.52 15.16 -10.87
N HIS A 120 27.37 14.94 -9.56
CA HIS A 120 28.09 15.67 -8.53
C HIS A 120 29.61 15.49 -8.68
N HIS A 121 30.08 14.27 -8.94
CA HIS A 121 31.50 14.00 -9.16
C HIS A 121 32.01 14.57 -10.49
N SER A 122 31.15 14.59 -11.53
CA SER A 122 31.46 15.22 -12.83
C SER A 122 31.57 16.75 -12.75
N ILE A 123 30.88 17.40 -11.82
CA ILE A 123 30.98 18.86 -11.60
C ILE A 123 32.32 19.25 -10.98
N HIS A 124 32.94 18.36 -10.19
CA HIS A 124 34.24 18.60 -9.57
C HIS A 124 35.45 18.24 -10.46
N ARG A 125 35.24 17.60 -11.64
CA ARG A 125 36.29 17.35 -12.64
C ARG A 125 35.83 17.79 -14.04
N PRO A 126 36.13 19.03 -14.45
CA PRO A 126 35.68 19.52 -15.74
C PRO A 126 36.43 18.82 -16.89
N LEU A 127 35.65 18.21 -17.79
CA LEU A 127 35.84 18.19 -19.26
C LEU A 127 36.61 17.05 -19.97
N ASP A 128 36.30 15.77 -19.68
CA ASP A 128 36.53 14.67 -20.66
C ASP A 128 35.28 13.82 -20.97
N HIS A 129 34.17 14.00 -20.25
CA HIS A 129 33.04 13.04 -20.25
C HIS A 129 31.71 13.62 -20.76
N GLY A 130 31.72 14.66 -21.60
CA GLY A 130 30.49 15.24 -22.17
C GLY A 130 29.59 14.23 -22.89
N TRP A 131 30.19 13.16 -23.44
CA TRP A 131 29.48 12.06 -24.08
C TRP A 131 28.62 11.22 -23.11
N LEU A 132 29.01 11.10 -21.83
CA LEU A 132 28.23 10.37 -20.82
C LEU A 132 26.92 11.10 -20.50
N VAL A 133 26.96 12.43 -20.36
CA VAL A 133 25.77 13.23 -20.11
C VAL A 133 24.80 13.13 -21.30
N ALA A 134 25.32 13.17 -22.53
CA ALA A 134 24.51 12.98 -23.73
C ALA A 134 23.87 11.57 -23.79
N ALA A 135 24.63 10.52 -23.44
CA ALA A 135 24.11 9.15 -23.40
C ALA A 135 23.00 8.98 -22.34
N VAL A 136 23.17 9.55 -21.14
CA VAL A 136 22.15 9.50 -20.08
C VAL A 136 20.88 10.25 -20.51
N LEU A 137 21.02 11.45 -21.10
CA LEU A 137 19.88 12.21 -21.64
C LEU A 137 19.13 11.42 -22.72
N LEU A 138 19.85 10.75 -23.61
CA LEU A 138 19.24 9.92 -24.66
C LEU A 138 18.42 8.77 -24.05
N VAL A 139 18.94 8.07 -23.04
CA VAL A 139 18.22 6.98 -22.35
C VAL A 139 16.95 7.50 -21.67
N ILE A 140 17.03 8.66 -21.00
CA ILE A 140 15.85 9.30 -20.37
C ILE A 140 14.80 9.63 -21.42
N LEU A 141 15.19 10.21 -22.56
CA LEU A 141 14.27 10.55 -23.65
C LEU A 141 13.60 9.32 -24.27
N ILE A 142 14.34 8.23 -24.47
CA ILE A 142 13.79 6.96 -24.94
C ILE A 142 12.78 6.40 -23.94
N GLY A 143 13.14 6.38 -22.65
CA GLY A 143 12.25 5.94 -21.58
C GLY A 143 10.95 6.75 -21.53
N LEU A 144 11.05 8.07 -21.64
CA LEU A 144 9.90 8.97 -21.69
C LEU A 144 9.01 8.71 -22.92
N GLY A 145 9.62 8.48 -24.09
CA GLY A 145 8.89 8.14 -25.32
C GLY A 145 8.08 6.84 -25.20
N ILE A 146 8.69 5.79 -24.63
CA ILE A 146 8.01 4.51 -24.38
C ILE A 146 6.86 4.71 -23.37
N TYR A 147 7.11 5.45 -22.30
CA TYR A 147 6.10 5.74 -21.27
C TYR A 147 4.88 6.46 -21.85
N VAL A 148 5.08 7.51 -22.65
CA VAL A 148 4.01 8.26 -23.32
C VAL A 148 3.22 7.36 -24.26
N ARG A 149 3.89 6.45 -24.99
CA ARG A 149 3.22 5.49 -25.87
C ARG A 149 2.29 4.54 -25.10
N VAL A 150 2.74 4.01 -23.97
CA VAL A 150 1.93 3.11 -23.11
C VAL A 150 0.78 3.86 -22.44
N GLN A 151 1.01 5.10 -22.02
CA GLN A 151 -0.04 5.98 -21.50
C GLN A 151 -1.16 6.18 -22.54
N ARG A 152 -0.79 6.50 -23.79
CA ARG A 152 -1.77 6.67 -24.89
C ARG A 152 -2.62 5.42 -25.13
N SER A 153 -2.04 4.22 -25.09
CA SER A 153 -2.81 2.98 -25.28
C SER A 153 -3.79 2.70 -24.14
N ARG A 154 -3.46 3.11 -22.91
CA ARG A 154 -4.38 2.99 -21.77
C ARG A 154 -5.54 3.97 -21.87
N VAL A 155 -5.26 5.22 -22.27
CA VAL A 155 -6.30 6.25 -22.45
C VAL A 155 -7.27 5.84 -23.55
N SER A 156 -6.79 5.30 -24.67
CA SER A 156 -7.68 4.82 -25.74
C SER A 156 -8.56 3.65 -25.32
N ALA A 157 -8.02 2.73 -24.50
CA ALA A 157 -8.80 1.61 -23.95
C ALA A 157 -9.91 2.09 -22.99
N LEU A 158 -9.61 3.09 -22.15
CA LEU A 158 -10.59 3.70 -21.26
C LEU A 158 -11.68 4.44 -22.05
N GLN A 159 -11.30 5.21 -23.08
CA GLN A 159 -12.26 5.87 -23.96
C GLN A 159 -13.18 4.86 -24.66
N ALA A 160 -12.65 3.72 -25.12
CA ALA A 160 -13.44 2.66 -25.71
C ALA A 160 -14.44 2.04 -24.71
N HIS A 161 -14.02 1.81 -23.46
CA HIS A 161 -14.91 1.32 -22.41
C HIS A 161 -16.03 2.32 -22.06
N LEU A 162 -15.70 3.61 -21.98
CA LEU A 162 -16.70 4.65 -21.72
C LEU A 162 -17.71 4.77 -22.88
N ALA A 163 -17.25 4.65 -24.13
CA ALA A 163 -18.13 4.63 -25.29
C ALA A 163 -19.06 3.40 -25.30
N ASP A 164 -18.57 2.21 -24.94
CA ASP A 164 -19.39 1.00 -24.81
C ASP A 164 -20.44 1.13 -23.70
N LEU A 165 -20.06 1.70 -22.55
CA LEU A 165 -21.00 1.95 -21.46
C LEU A 165 -22.07 2.97 -21.85
N GLY A 166 -21.70 4.04 -22.57
CA GLY A 166 -22.65 5.00 -23.13
C GLY A 166 -23.65 4.34 -24.09
N ALA A 167 -23.16 3.51 -25.01
CA ALA A 167 -24.00 2.76 -25.95
C ALA A 167 -24.89 1.70 -25.28
N LYS A 168 -24.49 1.15 -24.13
CA LYS A 168 -25.33 0.25 -23.32
C LYS A 168 -26.40 1.03 -22.56
N GLY A 169 -26.05 2.18 -21.98
CA GLY A 169 -27.00 3.08 -21.31
C GLY A 169 -28.09 3.54 -22.27
N GLU A 170 -27.73 3.96 -23.48
CA GLU A 170 -28.70 4.40 -24.49
C GLU A 170 -29.61 3.27 -24.99
N ARG A 171 -29.09 2.02 -25.06
CA ARG A 171 -29.92 0.83 -25.35
C ARG A 171 -30.87 0.47 -24.22
N ALA A 172 -30.46 0.65 -22.97
CA ALA A 172 -31.32 0.43 -21.81
C ALA A 172 -32.46 1.47 -21.75
N ASP A 173 -32.17 2.72 -22.09
CA ASP A 173 -33.16 3.80 -22.14
C ASP A 173 -34.13 3.64 -23.33
N ARG A 174 -33.61 3.32 -24.53
CA ARG A 174 -34.45 3.01 -25.71
C ARG A 174 -35.22 1.68 -25.59
N GLY A 175 -34.68 0.72 -24.85
CA GLY A 175 -35.35 -0.53 -24.48
C GLY A 175 -36.25 -0.39 -23.26
N GLY A 176 -36.72 0.84 -22.97
CA GLY A 176 -37.56 1.18 -21.83
C GLY A 176 -38.70 0.18 -21.58
N PRO A 177 -39.23 0.15 -20.34
CA PRO A 177 -39.96 -0.97 -19.71
C PRO A 177 -41.29 -1.33 -20.41
N GLY A 178 -41.19 -1.83 -21.63
CA GLY A 178 -42.27 -2.38 -22.43
C GLY A 178 -42.25 -3.89 -22.30
N SER A 179 -43.36 -4.43 -21.77
CA SER A 179 -43.74 -5.84 -21.78
C SER A 179 -43.06 -6.80 -20.79
N TRP A 180 -43.07 -6.49 -19.49
CA TRP A 180 -43.36 -7.55 -18.51
C TRP A 180 -44.89 -7.76 -18.47
N HIS A 181 -45.48 -8.20 -19.58
CA HIS A 181 -46.83 -8.75 -19.53
C HIS A 181 -46.72 -10.12 -18.86
N THR A 182 -46.85 -10.13 -17.54
CA THR A 182 -47.14 -11.36 -16.79
C THR A 182 -48.51 -11.87 -17.27
N PRO A 183 -48.60 -13.05 -17.90
CA PRO A 183 -49.89 -13.61 -18.27
C PRO A 183 -50.68 -13.88 -16.99
N VAL A 184 -51.83 -13.22 -16.85
CA VAL A 184 -52.78 -13.48 -15.76
C VAL A 184 -53.35 -14.89 -15.96
N PRO A 185 -53.18 -15.83 -15.02
CA PRO A 185 -53.79 -17.15 -15.14
C PRO A 185 -55.32 -17.04 -15.03
N PRO A 186 -56.08 -17.76 -15.87
CA PRO A 186 -57.55 -17.75 -15.79
C PRO A 186 -58.02 -18.38 -14.47
N GLN A 187 -58.88 -17.68 -13.73
CA GLN A 187 -59.54 -18.23 -12.55
C GLN A 187 -60.58 -19.26 -12.98
N ARG A 188 -60.60 -20.39 -12.26
CA ARG A 188 -61.63 -21.44 -12.35
C ARG A 188 -62.55 -21.35 -11.14
#